data_AF-A0AAP9NQX7-F1
#
_entry.id   AF-A0AAP9NQX7-F1
#
_cell.length_a   1.000
_cell.length_b   1.000
_cell.length_c   1.000
_cell.angle_alpha   90.00
_cell.angle_beta   90.00
_cell.angle_gamma   90.00
#
_symmetry.space_group_name_H-M   'P 1'
#
loop_
_entity.id
_entity.type
_entity.pdbx_description
1 polymer ?
#
loop_
_entity_poly.entity_id
_entity_poly.type
_entity_poly.pdbx_seq_one_letter_code
_entity_poly.pdbx_strand_id
1 'polypeptide(L)' 'MKTRLTNKLGEVRELTGRDVKRMQPMVKVLPANLQRAISQRDRQKANNIFIWLCY' A
#
# COMPACT_ATOMS: atom_id res chain seq x y z
N MET A 1 -10.38 7.56 -12.08
CA MET A 1 -9.01 7.95 -12.49
C MET A 1 -8.00 7.10 -11.73
N LYS A 2 -7.11 6.36 -12.41
CA LYS A 2 -6.01 5.63 -11.75
C LYS A 2 -4.89 6.63 -11.43
N THR A 3 -4.65 6.91 -10.15
CA THR A 3 -3.51 7.72 -9.71
C THR A 3 -2.21 7.03 -10.11
N ARG A 4 -1.44 7.64 -11.01
CA ARG A 4 -0.12 7.14 -11.38
C ARG A 4 0.82 7.39 -10.20
N LEU A 5 1.41 6.33 -9.67
CA LEU A 5 2.44 6.37 -8.62
C LEU A 5 3.76 6.85 -9.22
N THR A 6 3.80 8.09 -9.70
CA THR A 6 4.95 8.70 -10.35
C THR A 6 5.44 9.91 -9.57
N ASN A 7 6.72 10.26 -9.70
CA ASN A 7 7.25 11.50 -9.15
C ASN A 7 6.57 12.74 -9.80
N LYS A 8 6.89 13.96 -9.33
CA LYS A 8 6.31 15.21 -9.87
C LYS A 8 6.50 15.39 -11.39
N LEU A 9 7.43 14.64 -11.99
CA LEU A 9 7.75 14.65 -13.42
C LEU A 9 7.14 13.47 -14.18
N GLY A 10 6.37 12.60 -13.52
CA GLY A 10 5.77 11.44 -14.18
C GLY A 10 6.70 10.23 -14.33
N GLU A 11 7.90 10.27 -13.76
CA GLU A 11 8.86 9.18 -13.87
C GLU A 11 8.59 8.10 -12.82
N VAL A 12 8.67 6.85 -13.26
CA VAL A 12 8.70 5.66 -12.40
C VAL A 12 10.17 5.30 -12.22
N ARG A 13 10.69 5.45 -11.00
CA ARG A 13 12.06 5.03 -10.69
C ARG A 13 12.05 3.73 -9.91
N GLU A 14 12.88 2.79 -10.34
CA GLU A 14 13.11 1.55 -9.60
C GLU A 14 13.76 1.87 -8.24
N LEU A 15 13.26 1.23 -7.19
CA LEU A 15 13.86 1.32 -5.87
C LEU A 15 15.08 0.40 -5.84
N THR A 16 16.26 0.96 -5.59
CA THR A 16 17.46 0.13 -5.44
C THR A 16 17.45 -0.58 -4.09
N GLY A 17 18.18 -1.69 -3.95
CA GLY A 17 18.28 -2.40 -2.67
C GLY A 17 18.80 -1.53 -1.52
N ARG A 18 19.56 -0.47 -1.81
CA ARG A 18 19.99 0.53 -0.80
C ARG A 18 18.84 1.43 -0.34
N ASP A 19 17.95 1.80 -1.25
CA ASP A 19 16.75 2.60 -0.93
C ASP A 19 15.80 1.79 -0.05
N VAL A 20 15.59 0.52 -0.40
CA VAL A 20 14.77 -0.41 0.41
C VAL A 20 15.36 -0.62 1.80
N LYS A 21 16.68 -0.75 1.93
CA LYS A 21 17.35 -0.88 3.24
C LYS A 21 17.19 0.35 4.14
N ARG A 22 16.97 1.53 3.56
CA ARG A 22 16.72 2.78 4.32
C ARG A 22 15.25 2.96 4.69
N MET A 23 14.35 2.19 4.09
CA MET A 23 12.93 2.26 4.41
C MET A 23 12.66 1.63 5.77
N GLN A 24 11.84 2.32 6.57
CA GLN A 24 11.37 1.76 7.82
C GLN A 24 10.14 0.89 7.60
N PRO A 25 10.01 -0.22 8.34
CA PRO A 25 8.82 -1.03 8.27
C PRO A 25 7.60 -0.21 8.72
N MET A 26 6.51 -0.33 7.96
CA MET A 26 5.30 0.48 8.11
C MET A 26 4.75 0.47 9.55
N VAL A 27 4.87 -0.66 10.25
CA VAL A 27 4.46 -0.84 11.66
C VAL A 27 5.23 0.02 12.66
N LYS A 28 6.44 0.49 12.31
CA LYS A 28 7.26 1.36 13.16
C LYS A 28 6.97 2.85 12.94
N VAL A 29 6.46 3.22 11.76
CA VAL A 29 6.25 4.63 11.37
C VAL A 29 4.80 5.07 11.43
N LEU A 30 3.84 4.14 11.29
CA LEU A 30 2.43 4.49 11.33
C LEU A 30 1.89 4.46 12.76
N PRO A 31 1.08 5.46 13.17
CA PRO A 31 0.38 5.41 14.44
C PRO A 31 -0.67 4.30 14.45
N ALA A 32 -0.96 3.76 15.64
CA ALA A 32 -1.75 2.53 15.81
C ALA A 32 -3.18 2.61 15.22
N ASN A 33 -3.78 3.80 15.25
CA ASN A 33 -5.09 4.06 14.64
C ASN A 33 -5.05 3.86 13.11
N LEU A 34 -3.99 4.31 12.46
CA LEU A 34 -3.83 4.20 11.01
C LEU A 34 -3.50 2.75 10.60
N GLN A 35 -2.72 2.05 11.41
CA GLN A 35 -2.47 0.61 11.21
C GLN A 35 -3.78 -0.19 11.24
N ARG A 36 -4.63 0.05 12.25
CA ARG A 36 -5.94 -0.62 12.38
C ARG A 36 -6.85 -0.33 11.18
N ALA A 37 -6.91 0.93 10.73
CA ALA A 37 -7.71 1.30 9.58
C ALA A 37 -7.24 0.59 8.29
N ILE A 38 -5.93 0.47 8.07
CA ILE A 38 -5.37 -0.26 6.92
C ILE A 38 -5.71 -1.75 7.01
N SER A 39 -5.51 -2.40 8.16
CA SER A 39 -5.84 -3.81 8.34
C SER A 39 -7.33 -4.10 8.13
N GLN A 40 -8.22 -3.20 8.57
CA GLN A 40 -9.66 -3.32 8.31
C GLN A 40 -9.99 -3.20 6.82
N ARG A 41 -9.34 -2.27 6.12
CA ARG A 41 -9.51 -2.07 4.68
C ARG A 41 -9.03 -3.26 3.86
N ASP A 42 -7.90 -3.86 4.23
CA ASP A 42 -7.38 -5.05 3.54
C ASP A 42 -8.34 -6.24 3.70
N ARG A 43 -8.93 -6.40 4.89
CA ARG A 43 -9.95 -7.43 5.14
C ARG A 43 -11.22 -7.20 4.32
N GLN A 44 -11.68 -5.95 4.21
CA GLN A 44 -12.82 -5.60 3.35
C GLN A 44 -12.52 -5.84 1.88
N LYS A 45 -11.30 -5.54 1.41
CA LYS A 45 -10.88 -5.78 0.03
C LYS A 45 -10.81 -7.28 -0.28
N ALA A 46 -10.29 -8.08 0.64
CA ALA A 46 -10.28 -9.53 0.51
C ALA A 46 -11.71 -10.11 0.46
N ASN A 47 -12.61 -9.64 1.31
CA ASN A 47 -14.02 -10.04 1.26
C ASN A 47 -14.71 -9.61 -0.04
N ASN A 48 -14.45 -8.39 -0.53
CA ASN A 48 -15.04 -7.92 -1.80
C ASN A 48 -14.51 -8.70 -3.01
N ILE A 49 -13.22 -9.07 -3.02
CA ILE A 49 -12.64 -9.94 -4.06
C ILE A 49 -13.27 -11.33 -3.99
N PHE A 50 -13.47 -11.88 -2.79
CA PHE A 50 -14.12 -13.18 -2.60
C PHE A 50 -15.56 -13.16 -3.12
N ILE A 51 -16.34 -12.14 -2.79
CA ILE A 51 -17.72 -11.98 -3.29
C ILE A 51 -17.74 -11.87 -4.82
N TRP A 52 -16.79 -11.16 -5.43
CA TRP A 52 -16.71 -10.99 -6.88
C TRP A 52 -16.31 -12.27 -7.63
N LEU A 53 -15.53 -13.17 -7.01
CA LEU A 53 -15.18 -14.48 -7.58
C LEU A 53 -16.29 -15.53 -7.47
N CYS A 54 -17.34 -15.26 -6.70
CA CYS A 54 -18.48 -16.14 -6.50
C CYS A 54 -19.69 -15.81 -7.40
N TYR A 55 -19.56 -14.85 -8.32
CA TYR A 55 -20.56 -14.47 -9.33
C TYR A 55 -20.00 -14.70 -10.74
#